data_AF-A0A7V0YVR2-F1
#
_entry.id   AF-A0A7V0YVR2-F1
#
_cell.length_a   1.000
_cell.length_b   1.000
_cell.length_c   1.000
_cell.angle_alpha   90.00
_cell.angle_beta   90.00
_cell.angle_gamma   90.00
#
_symmetry.space_group_name_H-M   'P 1'
#
loop_
_entity.id
_entity.type
_entity.pdbx_description
1 polymer ?
#
loop_
_entity_poly.entity_id
_entity_poly.type
_entity_poly.pdbx_seq_one_letter_code
_entity_poly.pdbx_strand_id
1 'polypeptide(L)'
;MARSRKLLIIPIILLLAIIIAIVAILYRNSNDKDVISASGNIEATEVNISPQVSGQIVKLFVNEGDFVQKDQVVAEIDHSKLDIQLRQAQNNLSSAELRLKQAKLLAKLTDVQTKTQIQQAKAMVEIASSKLSQAQIGFDLQETAINTQIEQAESALAIASTRLEQAKELYELQQSQSKSQVEQAESALKLAMSRLTVAQKGARDQEIKVAESLMAQGKANFDNAKSNLERMQRLFEEGAISKQQFDLSQLQFDVAQAQYNSAQQQLSLIKEGVRAEDKDALQAQVDQANSLLQLARSAQIQNSIRENDIQTARFAVKQAESALSLAKANALQGNLRREDITSAQAGVQQAKSALELAEAGSIQTEIQDQNVLLAEAQV
;
A
#
# COMPACT_ATOMS: atom_id res chain seq x y z
N MET A 1 125.38 -110.15 -62.71
CA MET A 1 125.37 -111.22 -63.73
C MET A 1 124.72 -110.63 -64.99
N ALA A 2 125.47 -110.24 -66.02
CA ALA A 2 126.15 -111.06 -67.04
C ALA A 2 125.30 -111.24 -68.31
N ARG A 3 125.85 -110.69 -69.41
CA ARG A 3 125.82 -111.15 -70.82
C ARG A 3 124.60 -110.94 -71.73
N SER A 4 124.79 -109.97 -72.65
CA SER A 4 124.80 -110.10 -74.13
C SER A 4 123.66 -110.84 -74.88
N ARG A 5 123.04 -110.17 -75.86
CA ARG A 5 123.36 -110.29 -77.32
C ARG A 5 122.48 -109.35 -78.18
N LYS A 6 123.02 -108.98 -79.34
CA LYS A 6 122.60 -107.93 -80.28
C LYS A 6 121.59 -108.43 -81.35
N LEU A 7 120.93 -107.45 -82.00
CA LEU A 7 120.42 -107.38 -83.40
C LEU A 7 119.02 -107.95 -83.74
N LEU A 8 118.05 -107.04 -84.08
CA LEU A 8 116.98 -107.17 -85.10
C LEU A 8 116.07 -105.89 -85.19
N ILE A 9 116.65 -104.70 -85.36
CA ILE A 9 115.93 -103.39 -85.28
C ILE A 9 115.43 -102.84 -86.64
N ILE A 10 115.75 -103.45 -87.78
CA ILE A 10 115.55 -102.79 -89.08
C ILE A 10 114.19 -103.05 -89.80
N PRO A 11 113.46 -104.18 -89.66
CA PRO A 11 112.24 -104.39 -90.44
C PRO A 11 110.95 -103.81 -89.83
N ILE A 12 110.93 -103.43 -88.55
CA ILE A 12 109.70 -102.99 -87.83
C ILE A 12 109.37 -101.51 -88.08
N ILE A 13 110.39 -100.66 -88.30
CA ILE A 13 110.19 -99.21 -88.54
C ILE A 13 109.55 -98.95 -89.92
N LEU A 14 109.77 -99.84 -90.88
CA LEU A 14 109.23 -99.71 -92.25
C LEU A 14 107.74 -100.08 -92.34
N LEU A 15 107.26 -100.92 -91.44
CA LEU A 15 105.85 -101.34 -91.37
C LEU A 15 104.97 -100.27 -90.68
N LEU A 16 105.55 -99.51 -89.74
CA LEU A 16 104.85 -98.42 -89.04
C LEU A 16 104.57 -97.20 -89.95
N ALA A 17 105.43 -96.96 -90.96
CA ALA A 17 105.23 -95.87 -91.93
C ALA A 17 104.06 -96.14 -92.90
N ILE A 18 103.77 -97.41 -93.21
CA ILE A 18 102.65 -97.80 -94.07
C ILE A 18 101.30 -97.61 -93.36
N ILE A 19 101.25 -97.82 -92.04
CA ILE A 19 100.00 -97.67 -91.26
C ILE A 19 99.58 -96.20 -91.14
N ILE A 20 100.54 -95.26 -91.04
CA ILE A 20 100.22 -93.82 -90.98
C ILE A 20 99.66 -93.29 -92.31
N ALA A 21 100.06 -93.88 -93.45
CA ALA A 21 99.50 -93.52 -94.75
C ALA A 21 98.03 -93.98 -94.92
N ILE A 22 97.61 -95.05 -94.23
CA ILE A 22 96.22 -95.56 -94.28
C ILE A 22 95.27 -94.64 -93.50
N VAL A 23 95.75 -94.00 -92.42
CA VAL A 23 94.95 -93.06 -91.61
C VAL A 23 94.62 -91.78 -92.38
N ALA A 24 95.42 -91.39 -93.37
CA ALA A 24 95.16 -90.20 -94.18
C ALA A 24 94.12 -90.41 -95.30
N ILE A 25 93.77 -91.66 -95.65
CA ILE A 25 92.90 -91.98 -96.80
C ILE A 25 91.42 -92.21 -96.40
N LEU A 26 91.10 -92.34 -95.10
CA LEU A 26 89.72 -92.61 -94.64
C LEU A 26 88.90 -91.37 -94.23
N TYR A 27 89.32 -90.19 -94.68
CA TYR A 27 88.40 -89.06 -94.82
C TYR A 27 87.41 -89.34 -95.97
N ARG A 28 86.11 -89.60 -95.68
CA ARG A 28 85.00 -88.97 -96.43
C ARG A 28 83.58 -89.17 -95.87
N ASN A 29 82.93 -88.01 -95.63
CA ASN A 29 81.56 -87.59 -96.00
C ASN A 29 80.32 -87.96 -95.13
N SER A 30 79.55 -86.94 -94.66
CA SER A 30 78.24 -86.48 -95.25
C SER A 30 77.46 -85.44 -94.40
N ASN A 31 76.99 -84.35 -95.05
CA ASN A 31 75.76 -83.51 -94.98
C ASN A 31 75.08 -83.10 -93.63
N ASP A 32 74.25 -82.05 -93.48
CA ASP A 32 73.94 -80.70 -94.03
C ASP A 32 72.56 -80.30 -93.40
N LYS A 33 72.31 -79.00 -93.08
CA LYS A 33 70.98 -78.30 -93.12
C LYS A 33 70.94 -76.93 -92.42
N ASP A 34 70.43 -75.98 -93.21
CA ASP A 34 70.05 -74.56 -93.05
C ASP A 34 69.43 -74.07 -91.72
N VAL A 35 69.81 -72.83 -91.33
CA VAL A 35 69.08 -71.97 -90.38
C VAL A 35 68.60 -70.70 -91.11
N ILE A 36 67.29 -70.46 -91.05
CA ILE A 36 66.60 -69.27 -91.56
C ILE A 36 66.74 -68.14 -90.53
N SER A 37 67.23 -66.97 -90.95
CA SER A 37 67.22 -65.73 -90.15
C SER A 37 66.03 -64.87 -90.55
N ALA A 38 65.09 -64.63 -89.64
CA ALA A 38 64.00 -63.66 -89.78
C ALA A 38 64.37 -62.38 -89.02
N SER A 39 64.52 -61.26 -89.73
CA SER A 39 64.69 -59.93 -89.14
C SER A 39 63.31 -59.34 -88.86
N GLY A 40 62.92 -59.27 -87.58
CA GLY A 40 61.73 -58.58 -87.13
C GLY A 40 62.11 -57.41 -86.21
N ASN A 41 61.51 -56.23 -86.43
CA ASN A 41 61.66 -55.11 -85.50
C ASN A 41 60.83 -55.41 -84.24
N ILE A 42 61.44 -55.32 -83.07
CA ILE A 42 60.77 -55.42 -81.77
C ILE A 42 60.50 -53.99 -81.30
N GLU A 43 59.26 -53.53 -81.42
CA GLU A 43 58.84 -52.26 -80.80
C GLU A 43 58.53 -52.53 -79.32
N ALA A 44 59.47 -52.16 -78.45
CA ALA A 44 59.24 -52.12 -77.02
C ALA A 44 58.76 -50.70 -76.64
N THR A 45 57.61 -50.60 -75.96
CA THR A 45 57.20 -49.34 -75.35
C THR A 45 58.12 -49.06 -74.18
N GLU A 46 59.14 -48.24 -74.42
CA GLU A 46 60.12 -47.86 -73.42
C GLU A 46 59.54 -46.75 -72.53
N VAL A 47 59.44 -47.02 -71.23
CA VAL A 47 58.95 -46.06 -70.24
C VAL A 47 60.12 -45.71 -69.33
N ASN A 48 60.58 -44.47 -69.42
CA ASN A 48 61.62 -43.96 -68.53
C ASN A 48 61.05 -43.77 -67.12
N ILE A 49 61.44 -44.66 -66.21
CA ILE A 49 61.08 -44.56 -64.80
C ILE A 49 61.99 -43.51 -64.16
N SER A 50 61.42 -42.34 -63.83
CA SER A 50 62.12 -41.26 -63.15
C SER A 50 61.60 -41.12 -61.71
N PRO A 51 62.49 -40.85 -60.73
CA PRO A 51 62.07 -40.63 -59.36
C PRO A 51 61.33 -39.29 -59.25
N GLN A 52 60.20 -39.27 -58.54
CA GLN A 52 59.42 -38.05 -58.29
C GLN A 52 60.07 -37.11 -57.26
N VAL A 53 61.02 -37.64 -56.46
CA VAL A 53 61.80 -36.91 -55.46
C VAL A 53 63.28 -37.19 -55.65
N SER A 54 64.14 -36.18 -55.49
CA SER A 54 65.60 -36.36 -55.61
C SER A 54 66.18 -37.02 -54.36
N GLY A 55 66.92 -38.13 -54.50
CA GLY A 55 67.55 -38.85 -53.39
C GLY A 55 68.54 -39.92 -53.85
N GLN A 56 69.25 -40.55 -52.91
CA GLN A 56 70.22 -41.61 -53.19
C GLN A 56 69.52 -42.98 -53.22
N ILE A 57 69.85 -43.87 -54.17
CA ILE A 57 69.28 -45.23 -54.21
C ILE A 57 69.94 -46.07 -53.11
N VAL A 58 69.16 -46.52 -52.13
CA VAL A 58 69.61 -47.36 -51.01
C VAL A 58 69.66 -48.83 -51.43
N LYS A 59 68.69 -49.24 -52.24
CA LYS A 59 68.57 -50.64 -52.67
C LYS A 59 67.91 -50.72 -54.04
N LEU A 60 68.48 -51.54 -54.92
CA LEU A 60 67.87 -51.88 -56.21
C LEU A 60 67.34 -53.31 -56.10
N PHE A 61 66.05 -53.51 -56.34
CA PHE A 61 65.37 -54.80 -56.13
C PHE A 61 65.27 -55.64 -57.39
N VAL A 62 65.73 -55.11 -58.52
CA VAL A 62 65.65 -55.72 -59.85
C VAL A 62 66.99 -55.55 -60.53
N ASN A 63 67.42 -56.56 -61.29
CA ASN A 63 68.64 -56.48 -62.08
C ASN A 63 68.27 -56.27 -63.55
N GLU A 64 69.23 -55.78 -64.34
CA GLU A 64 69.03 -55.59 -65.78
C GLU A 64 68.67 -56.93 -66.44
N GLY A 65 67.50 -57.00 -67.09
CA GLY A 65 66.96 -58.20 -67.74
C GLY A 65 65.85 -58.93 -66.95
N ASP A 66 65.57 -58.54 -65.70
CA ASP A 66 64.49 -59.14 -64.91
C ASP A 66 63.10 -58.69 -65.40
N PHE A 67 62.15 -59.63 -65.46
CA PHE A 67 60.74 -59.32 -65.75
C PHE A 67 60.08 -58.68 -64.53
N VAL A 68 59.64 -57.43 -64.66
CA VAL A 68 58.95 -56.68 -63.61
C VAL A 68 57.46 -56.58 -63.89
N GLN A 69 56.65 -56.66 -62.83
CA GLN A 69 55.21 -56.45 -62.88
C GLN A 69 54.86 -55.00 -62.56
N LYS A 70 53.68 -54.55 -63.00
CA LYS A 70 53.17 -53.22 -62.66
C LYS A 70 53.07 -53.07 -61.13
N ASP A 71 53.47 -51.92 -60.61
CA ASP A 71 53.55 -51.57 -59.18
C ASP A 71 54.59 -52.36 -58.36
N GLN A 72 55.44 -53.16 -59.03
CA GLN A 72 56.59 -53.81 -58.38
C GLN A 72 57.64 -52.76 -58.00
N VAL A 73 58.12 -52.82 -56.76
CA VAL A 73 59.18 -51.93 -56.27
C VAL A 73 60.48 -52.28 -56.99
N VAL A 74 60.99 -51.33 -57.77
CA VAL A 74 62.22 -51.48 -58.56
C VAL A 74 63.45 -50.95 -57.82
N ALA A 75 63.32 -49.86 -57.07
CA ALA A 75 64.39 -49.23 -56.31
C ALA A 75 63.85 -48.55 -55.04
N GLU A 76 64.63 -48.57 -53.97
CA GLU A 76 64.41 -47.83 -52.73
C GLU A 76 65.30 -46.59 -52.73
N ILE A 77 64.71 -45.42 -52.48
CA ILE A 77 65.41 -44.15 -52.38
C ILE A 77 65.54 -43.78 -50.90
N ASP A 78 66.68 -43.22 -50.49
CA ASP A 78 66.96 -42.78 -49.13
C ASP A 78 65.94 -41.73 -48.69
N HIS A 79 64.97 -42.20 -47.90
CA HIS A 79 63.91 -41.40 -47.33
C HIS A 79 64.26 -40.80 -45.97
N SER A 80 65.50 -40.95 -45.45
CA SER A 80 65.86 -40.49 -44.10
C SER A 80 65.54 -39.01 -43.84
N LYS A 81 65.77 -38.13 -44.83
CA LYS A 81 65.40 -36.70 -44.75
C LYS A 81 63.89 -36.47 -44.78
N LEU A 82 63.15 -37.21 -45.61
CA LEU A 82 61.69 -37.12 -45.71
C LEU A 82 61.03 -37.70 -44.45
N ASP A 83 61.59 -38.75 -43.84
CA ASP A 83 61.15 -39.33 -42.58
C ASP A 83 61.39 -38.39 -41.40
N ILE A 84 62.49 -37.64 -41.40
CA ILE A 84 62.76 -36.59 -40.41
C ILE A 84 61.78 -35.43 -40.60
N GLN A 85 61.54 -34.99 -41.83
CA GLN A 85 60.54 -33.95 -42.13
C GLN A 85 59.12 -34.41 -41.77
N LEU A 86 58.77 -35.67 -42.04
CA LEU A 86 57.50 -36.27 -41.67
C LEU A 86 57.36 -36.36 -40.16
N ARG A 87 58.38 -36.85 -39.43
CA ARG A 87 58.39 -36.87 -37.96
C ARG A 87 58.30 -35.46 -37.37
N GLN A 88 58.98 -34.49 -37.96
CA GLN A 88 58.91 -33.09 -37.53
C GLN A 88 57.52 -32.49 -37.79
N ALA A 89 56.93 -32.74 -38.96
CA ALA A 89 55.58 -32.32 -39.30
C ALA A 89 54.52 -33.01 -38.42
N GLN A 90 54.69 -34.29 -38.11
CA GLN A 90 53.84 -35.07 -37.19
C GLN A 90 53.96 -34.56 -35.75
N ASN A 91 55.17 -34.25 -35.29
CA ASN A 91 55.37 -33.63 -33.97
C ASN A 91 54.77 -32.22 -33.91
N ASN A 92 54.89 -31.44 -34.99
CA ASN A 92 54.26 -30.13 -35.11
C ASN A 92 52.72 -30.26 -35.10
N LEU A 93 52.15 -31.20 -35.86
CA LEU A 93 50.72 -31.51 -35.87
C LEU A 93 50.24 -31.93 -34.47
N SER A 94 50.91 -32.90 -33.83
CA SER A 94 50.58 -33.33 -32.47
C SER A 94 50.66 -32.19 -31.46
N SER A 95 51.66 -31.30 -31.58
CA SER A 95 51.75 -30.11 -30.74
C SER A 95 50.63 -29.09 -31.01
N ALA A 96 50.20 -28.94 -32.26
CA ALA A 96 49.10 -28.08 -32.67
C ALA A 96 47.74 -28.63 -32.19
N GLU A 97 47.53 -29.94 -32.30
CA GLU A 97 46.36 -30.65 -31.77
C GLU A 97 46.26 -30.53 -30.25
N LEU A 98 47.37 -30.66 -29.52
CA LEU A 98 47.40 -30.47 -28.07
C LEU A 98 47.07 -29.02 -27.68
N ARG A 99 47.59 -28.03 -28.42
CA ARG A 99 47.24 -26.60 -28.23
C ARG A 99 45.77 -26.35 -28.52
N LEU A 100 45.22 -26.94 -29.58
CA LEU A 100 43.80 -26.84 -29.92
C LEU A 100 42.93 -27.47 -28.83
N LYS A 101 43.31 -28.65 -28.32
CA LYS A 101 42.59 -29.33 -27.22
C LYS A 101 42.61 -28.49 -25.94
N GLN A 102 43.73 -27.86 -25.60
CA GLN A 102 43.83 -26.92 -24.49
C GLN A 102 42.96 -25.68 -24.71
N ALA A 103 43.01 -25.07 -25.90
CA ALA A 103 42.19 -23.92 -26.25
C ALA A 103 40.69 -24.21 -26.16
N LYS A 104 40.24 -25.37 -26.67
CA LYS A 104 38.84 -25.85 -26.56
C LYS A 104 38.40 -26.07 -25.11
N LEU A 105 39.28 -26.66 -24.28
CA LEU A 105 38.99 -26.87 -22.87
C LEU A 105 38.84 -25.53 -22.12
N LEU A 106 39.74 -24.58 -22.40
CA LEU A 106 39.68 -23.22 -21.86
C LEU A 106 38.41 -22.49 -22.32
N ALA A 107 38.07 -22.57 -23.60
CA ALA A 107 36.86 -21.93 -24.13
C ALA A 107 35.58 -22.48 -23.49
N LYS A 108 35.49 -23.81 -23.34
CA LYS A 108 34.39 -24.47 -22.62
C LYS A 108 34.32 -24.07 -21.14
N LEU A 109 35.48 -23.90 -20.48
CA LEU A 109 35.54 -23.43 -19.10
C LEU A 109 35.03 -21.98 -18.99
N THR A 110 35.45 -21.10 -19.90
CA THR A 110 35.00 -19.70 -19.98
C THR A 110 33.49 -19.61 -20.25
N ASP A 111 32.94 -20.46 -21.11
CA ASP A 111 31.49 -20.54 -21.37
C ASP A 111 30.70 -20.92 -20.10
N VAL A 112 31.14 -21.97 -19.38
CA VAL A 112 30.51 -22.38 -18.11
C VAL A 112 30.64 -21.27 -17.05
N GLN A 113 31.80 -20.62 -16.96
CA GLN A 113 32.02 -19.51 -16.03
C GLN A 113 31.11 -18.32 -16.35
N THR A 114 30.99 -17.94 -17.62
CA THR A 114 30.13 -16.84 -18.07
C THR A 114 28.65 -17.15 -17.82
N LYS A 115 28.18 -18.36 -18.17
CA LYS A 115 26.81 -18.80 -17.89
C LYS A 115 26.49 -18.74 -16.39
N THR A 116 27.45 -19.14 -15.57
CA THR A 116 27.33 -19.07 -14.10
C THR A 116 27.29 -17.61 -13.60
N GLN A 117 28.12 -16.72 -14.15
CA GLN A 117 28.10 -15.29 -13.83
C GLN A 117 26.77 -14.62 -14.22
N ILE A 118 26.22 -14.95 -15.40
CA ILE A 118 24.90 -14.48 -15.84
C ILE A 118 23.82 -15.01 -14.90
N GLN A 119 23.85 -16.29 -14.53
CA GLN A 119 22.89 -16.87 -13.59
C GLN A 119 22.96 -16.19 -12.22
N GLN A 120 24.16 -15.91 -11.72
CA GLN A 120 24.37 -15.15 -10.48
C GLN A 120 23.82 -13.73 -10.59
N ALA A 121 24.07 -13.02 -11.69
CA ALA A 121 23.57 -11.68 -11.91
C ALA A 121 22.03 -11.65 -12.01
N LYS A 122 21.42 -12.63 -12.69
CA LYS A 122 19.96 -12.79 -12.74
C LYS A 122 19.36 -13.00 -11.34
N ALA A 123 19.97 -13.87 -10.53
CA ALA A 123 19.55 -14.07 -9.14
C ALA A 123 19.70 -12.78 -8.30
N MET A 124 20.75 -11.99 -8.53
CA MET A 124 20.91 -10.68 -7.87
C MET A 124 19.81 -9.69 -8.26
N VAL A 125 19.41 -9.64 -9.54
CA VAL A 125 18.27 -8.82 -10.00
C VAL A 125 16.97 -9.25 -9.31
N GLU A 126 16.71 -10.55 -9.24
CA GLU A 126 15.50 -11.09 -8.60
C GLU A 126 15.43 -10.77 -7.10
N ILE A 127 16.56 -10.91 -6.39
CA ILE A 127 16.68 -10.53 -4.97
C ILE A 127 16.45 -9.03 -4.80
N ALA A 128 17.06 -8.20 -5.65
CA ALA A 128 16.89 -6.75 -5.60
C ALA A 128 15.44 -6.33 -5.88
N SER A 129 14.78 -6.94 -6.87
CA SER A 129 13.37 -6.65 -7.18
C SER A 129 12.43 -7.11 -6.07
N SER A 130 12.73 -8.24 -5.44
CA SER A 130 11.97 -8.73 -4.28
C SER A 130 12.09 -7.77 -3.09
N LYS A 131 13.29 -7.25 -2.82
CA LYS A 131 13.50 -6.21 -1.79
C LYS A 131 12.75 -4.92 -2.11
N LEU A 132 12.74 -4.48 -3.37
CA LEU A 132 11.95 -3.31 -3.79
C LEU A 132 10.45 -3.54 -3.57
N SER A 133 9.94 -4.70 -3.97
CA SER A 133 8.53 -5.07 -3.75
C SER A 133 8.18 -5.09 -2.26
N GLN A 134 9.04 -5.67 -1.40
CA GLN A 134 8.86 -5.63 0.05
C GLN A 134 8.87 -4.20 0.61
N ALA A 135 9.75 -3.32 0.12
CA ALA A 135 9.79 -1.92 0.52
C ALA A 135 8.51 -1.17 0.10
N GLN A 136 8.00 -1.43 -1.11
CA GLN A 136 6.74 -0.85 -1.60
C GLN A 136 5.53 -1.31 -0.76
N ILE A 137 5.39 -2.62 -0.55
CA ILE A 137 4.32 -3.18 0.28
C ILE A 137 4.40 -2.61 1.71
N GLY A 138 5.60 -2.53 2.28
CA GLY A 138 5.81 -1.96 3.61
C GLY A 138 5.40 -0.49 3.69
N PHE A 139 5.67 0.30 2.64
CA PHE A 139 5.24 1.69 2.53
C PHE A 139 3.72 1.81 2.40
N ASP A 140 3.08 1.05 1.51
CA ASP A 140 1.63 1.10 1.28
C ASP A 140 0.84 0.71 2.54
N LEU A 141 1.30 -0.32 3.26
CA LEU A 141 0.71 -0.74 4.54
C LEU A 141 0.85 0.36 5.61
N GLN A 142 2.02 0.99 5.69
CA GLN A 142 2.27 2.08 6.62
C GLN A 142 1.42 3.32 6.28
N GLU A 143 1.32 3.69 5.01
CA GLU A 143 0.50 4.80 4.52
C GLU A 143 -0.97 4.55 4.84
N THR A 144 -1.47 3.34 4.58
CA THR A 144 -2.82 2.93 4.95
C THR A 144 -3.03 3.06 6.45
N ALA A 145 -2.11 2.55 7.28
CA ALA A 145 -2.20 2.64 8.74
C ALA A 145 -2.22 4.09 9.26
N ILE A 146 -1.38 4.97 8.68
CA ILE A 146 -1.35 6.40 9.01
C ILE A 146 -2.67 7.07 8.60
N ASN A 147 -3.15 6.82 7.39
CA ASN A 147 -4.40 7.40 6.89
C ASN A 147 -5.59 6.94 7.74
N THR A 148 -5.66 5.67 8.10
CA THR A 148 -6.66 5.15 9.04
C THR A 148 -6.53 5.81 10.42
N GLN A 149 -5.32 6.05 10.92
CA GLN A 149 -5.12 6.75 12.19
C GLN A 149 -5.59 8.21 12.15
N ILE A 150 -5.34 8.90 11.04
CA ILE A 150 -5.87 10.26 10.80
C ILE A 150 -7.39 10.22 10.76
N GLU A 151 -7.97 9.34 9.97
CA GLU A 151 -9.43 9.20 9.84
C GLU A 151 -10.09 8.90 11.19
N GLN A 152 -9.49 8.02 11.99
CA GLN A 152 -9.95 7.74 13.36
C GLN A 152 -9.90 9.00 14.25
N ALA A 153 -8.83 9.79 14.15
CA ALA A 153 -8.71 11.03 14.91
C ALA A 153 -9.67 12.13 14.43
N GLU A 154 -9.92 12.23 13.12
CA GLU A 154 -10.91 13.13 12.54
C GLU A 154 -12.33 12.76 12.96
N SER A 155 -12.66 11.47 12.93
CA SER A 155 -13.93 10.94 13.45
C SER A 155 -14.10 11.23 14.94
N ALA A 156 -13.07 11.02 15.75
CA ALA A 156 -13.09 11.36 17.17
C ALA A 156 -13.32 12.86 17.41
N LEU A 157 -12.69 13.72 16.61
CA LEU A 157 -12.90 15.18 16.65
C LEU A 157 -14.32 15.55 16.24
N ALA A 158 -14.87 14.96 15.18
CA ALA A 158 -16.24 15.18 14.74
C ALA A 158 -17.26 14.77 15.82
N ILE A 159 -17.05 13.61 16.46
CA ILE A 159 -17.89 13.15 17.58
C ILE A 159 -17.80 14.12 18.76
N ALA A 160 -16.59 14.54 19.15
CA ALA A 160 -16.40 15.48 20.25
C ALA A 160 -17.06 16.84 19.96
N SER A 161 -16.92 17.33 18.73
CA SER A 161 -17.51 18.60 18.29
C SER A 161 -19.04 18.54 18.26
N THR A 162 -19.60 17.43 17.80
CA THR A 162 -21.06 17.18 17.83
C THR A 162 -21.58 17.15 19.25
N ARG A 163 -20.87 16.51 20.20
CA ARG A 163 -21.25 16.50 21.62
C ARG A 163 -21.21 17.89 22.25
N LEU A 164 -20.22 18.71 21.89
CA LEU A 164 -20.15 20.11 22.32
C LEU A 164 -21.36 20.90 21.81
N GLU A 165 -21.74 20.70 20.55
CA GLU A 165 -22.89 21.40 19.99
C GLU A 165 -24.20 20.96 20.64
N GLN A 166 -24.42 19.65 20.81
CA GLN A 166 -25.56 19.13 21.56
C GLN A 166 -25.64 19.67 22.99
N ALA A 167 -24.49 19.80 23.68
CA ALA A 167 -24.44 20.37 25.01
C ALA A 167 -24.86 21.85 25.04
N LYS A 168 -24.44 22.65 24.04
CA LYS A 168 -24.86 24.05 23.91
C LYS A 168 -26.35 24.18 23.59
N GLU A 169 -26.86 23.39 22.65
CA GLU A 169 -28.29 23.40 22.29
C GLU A 169 -29.17 23.07 23.50
N LEU A 170 -28.80 22.03 24.27
CA LEU A 170 -29.50 21.66 25.50
C LEU A 170 -29.43 22.76 26.57
N TYR A 171 -28.32 23.50 26.64
CA TYR A 171 -28.18 24.66 27.53
C TYR A 171 -29.07 25.83 27.09
N GLU A 172 -29.07 26.19 25.81
CA GLU A 172 -29.91 27.28 25.28
C GLU A 172 -31.40 26.97 25.44
N LEU A 173 -31.81 25.73 25.13
CA LEU A 173 -33.18 25.28 25.33
C LEU A 173 -33.61 25.40 26.79
N GLN A 174 -32.77 24.94 27.74
CA GLN A 174 -33.12 25.06 29.16
C GLN A 174 -33.08 26.52 29.64
N GLN A 175 -32.13 27.33 29.18
CA GLN A 175 -32.07 28.75 29.50
C GLN A 175 -33.37 29.45 29.07
N SER A 176 -33.83 29.20 27.84
CA SER A 176 -35.09 29.72 27.32
C SER A 176 -36.28 29.26 28.15
N GLN A 177 -36.34 27.96 28.49
CA GLN A 177 -37.40 27.39 29.31
C GLN A 177 -37.42 27.99 30.73
N SER A 178 -36.28 28.08 31.41
CA SER A 178 -36.15 28.69 32.74
C SER A 178 -36.55 30.16 32.72
N LYS A 179 -36.13 30.91 31.69
CA LYS A 179 -36.51 32.32 31.53
C LYS A 179 -38.03 32.46 31.40
N SER A 180 -38.66 31.65 30.56
CA SER A 180 -40.13 31.67 30.41
C SER A 180 -40.85 31.31 31.71
N GLN A 181 -40.35 30.33 32.47
CA GLN A 181 -40.91 29.98 33.78
C GLN A 181 -40.82 31.13 34.79
N VAL A 182 -39.67 31.83 34.84
CA VAL A 182 -39.49 33.01 35.69
C VAL A 182 -40.48 34.11 35.28
N GLU A 183 -40.59 34.42 33.98
CA GLU A 183 -41.52 35.45 33.48
C GLU A 183 -42.99 35.12 33.81
N GLN A 184 -43.39 33.85 33.71
CA GLN A 184 -44.72 33.39 34.10
C GLN A 184 -44.97 33.56 35.60
N ALA A 185 -44.00 33.17 36.43
CA ALA A 185 -44.10 33.31 37.89
C ALA A 185 -44.10 34.78 38.34
N GLU A 186 -43.29 35.64 37.70
CA GLU A 186 -43.29 37.09 37.95
C GLU A 186 -44.64 37.72 37.58
N SER A 187 -45.22 37.30 36.46
CA SER A 187 -46.55 37.76 36.02
C SER A 187 -47.65 37.33 37.01
N ALA A 188 -47.59 36.08 37.50
CA ALA A 188 -48.52 35.57 38.51
C ALA A 188 -48.39 36.33 39.85
N LEU A 189 -47.16 36.59 40.30
CA LEU A 189 -46.90 37.39 41.50
C LEU A 189 -47.43 38.80 41.35
N LYS A 190 -47.18 39.45 40.21
CA LYS A 190 -47.69 40.79 39.92
C LYS A 190 -49.22 40.85 39.98
N LEU A 191 -49.91 39.85 39.43
CA LEU A 191 -51.37 39.74 39.51
C LEU A 191 -51.86 39.59 40.96
N ALA A 192 -51.23 38.70 41.74
CA ALA A 192 -51.58 38.49 43.15
C ALA A 192 -51.38 39.77 43.97
N MET A 193 -50.24 40.45 43.80
CA MET A 193 -49.93 41.72 44.46
C MET A 193 -50.93 42.81 44.06
N SER A 194 -51.34 42.87 42.79
CA SER A 194 -52.34 43.83 42.33
C SER A 194 -53.70 43.60 43.00
N ARG A 195 -54.13 42.35 43.17
CA ARG A 195 -55.40 42.01 43.86
C ARG A 195 -55.35 42.41 45.32
N LEU A 196 -54.25 42.09 46.01
CA LEU A 196 -54.04 42.52 47.40
C LEU A 196 -54.04 44.04 47.53
N THR A 197 -53.37 44.75 46.61
CA THR A 197 -53.32 46.22 46.61
C THR A 197 -54.70 46.84 46.49
N VAL A 198 -55.56 46.32 45.61
CA VAL A 198 -56.95 46.79 45.46
C VAL A 198 -57.75 46.51 46.74
N ALA A 199 -57.61 45.32 47.34
CA ALA A 199 -58.29 44.97 48.58
C ALA A 199 -57.82 45.81 49.79
N GLN A 200 -56.55 46.18 49.84
CA GLN A 200 -55.99 47.06 50.87
C GLN A 200 -56.49 48.50 50.75
N LYS A 201 -56.68 49.00 49.52
CA LYS A 201 -57.23 50.34 49.27
C LYS A 201 -58.69 50.47 49.69
N GLY A 202 -59.44 49.37 49.73
CA GLY A 202 -60.82 49.36 50.20
C GLY A 202 -61.78 50.14 49.31
N ALA A 203 -62.90 50.60 49.88
CA ALA A 203 -63.91 51.38 49.18
C ALA A 203 -63.35 52.73 48.71
N ARG A 204 -63.79 53.17 47.53
CA ARG A 204 -63.38 54.45 46.96
C ARG A 204 -64.02 55.60 47.74
N ASP A 205 -63.34 56.75 47.82
CA ASP A 205 -63.88 57.95 48.48
C ASP A 205 -65.28 58.34 47.97
N GLN A 206 -65.55 58.15 46.67
CA GLN A 206 -66.86 58.43 46.08
C GLN A 206 -67.94 57.48 46.61
N GLU A 207 -67.62 56.21 46.83
CA GLU A 207 -68.56 55.21 47.37
C GLU A 207 -68.89 55.53 48.83
N ILE A 208 -67.88 55.92 49.62
CA ILE A 208 -68.06 56.38 51.00
C ILE A 208 -68.94 57.63 51.03
N LYS A 209 -68.67 58.64 50.18
CA LYS A 209 -69.47 59.88 50.13
C LYS A 209 -70.94 59.65 49.75
N VAL A 210 -71.21 58.73 48.83
CA VAL A 210 -72.59 58.35 48.48
C VAL A 210 -73.29 57.73 49.69
N ALA A 211 -72.64 56.81 50.40
CA ALA A 211 -73.19 56.19 51.60
C ALA A 211 -73.37 57.20 52.76
N GLU A 212 -72.44 58.14 52.93
CA GLU A 212 -72.55 59.23 53.90
C GLU A 212 -73.75 60.14 53.59
N SER A 213 -73.98 60.43 52.31
CA SER A 213 -75.13 61.23 51.86
C SER A 213 -76.46 60.53 52.14
N LEU A 214 -76.54 59.21 51.92
CA LEU A 214 -77.72 58.38 52.23
C LEU A 214 -77.98 58.31 53.75
N MET A 215 -76.93 58.14 54.55
CA MET A 215 -77.04 58.15 56.01
C MET A 215 -77.51 59.52 56.51
N ALA A 216 -76.96 60.62 55.99
CA ALA A 216 -77.37 61.97 56.33
C ALA A 216 -78.85 62.24 55.97
N GLN A 217 -79.31 61.77 54.80
CA GLN A 217 -80.72 61.85 54.41
C GLN A 217 -81.62 61.04 55.35
N GLY A 218 -81.26 59.78 55.64
CA GLY A 218 -81.99 58.95 56.58
C GLY A 218 -82.07 59.58 57.98
N LYS A 219 -80.98 60.19 58.43
CA LYS A 219 -80.93 60.93 59.70
C LYS A 219 -81.88 62.12 59.71
N ALA A 220 -81.89 62.92 58.64
CA ALA A 220 -82.79 64.07 58.53
C ALA A 220 -84.27 63.65 58.59
N ASN A 221 -84.63 62.55 57.93
CA ASN A 221 -85.99 61.99 57.97
C ASN A 221 -86.36 61.49 59.38
N PHE A 222 -85.45 60.78 60.04
CA PHE A 222 -85.61 60.32 61.42
C PHE A 222 -85.79 61.48 62.39
N ASP A 223 -84.92 62.50 62.32
CA ASP A 223 -84.99 63.67 63.20
C ASP A 223 -86.32 64.43 63.03
N ASN A 224 -86.82 64.54 61.79
CA ASN A 224 -88.12 65.14 61.48
C ASN A 224 -89.28 64.32 62.07
N ALA A 225 -89.29 63.00 61.81
CA ALA A 225 -90.33 62.11 62.31
C ALA A 225 -90.35 62.05 63.84
N LYS A 226 -89.18 62.06 64.48
CA LYS A 226 -89.02 62.14 65.94
C LYS A 226 -89.64 63.41 66.49
N SER A 227 -89.28 64.56 65.93
CA SER A 227 -89.82 65.86 66.34
C SER A 227 -91.35 65.95 66.12
N ASN A 228 -91.87 65.29 65.09
CA ASN A 228 -93.30 65.22 64.83
C ASN A 228 -94.02 64.31 65.83
N LEU A 229 -93.48 63.13 66.12
CA LEU A 229 -94.01 62.21 67.14
C LEU A 229 -94.05 62.88 68.51
N GLU A 230 -92.97 63.53 68.94
CA GLU A 230 -92.92 64.27 70.22
C GLU A 230 -94.00 65.37 70.29
N ARG A 231 -94.31 66.01 69.16
CA ARG A 231 -95.38 67.03 69.07
C ARG A 231 -96.77 66.40 69.12
N MET A 232 -96.99 65.32 68.38
CA MET A 232 -98.26 64.60 68.36
C MET A 232 -98.54 63.95 69.71
N GLN A 233 -97.51 63.47 70.42
CA GLN A 233 -97.63 62.92 71.76
C GLN A 233 -98.21 63.96 72.72
N ARG A 234 -97.63 65.18 72.78
CA ARG A 234 -98.17 66.27 73.62
C ARG A 234 -99.62 66.61 73.27
N LEU A 235 -99.94 66.74 71.98
CA LEU A 235 -101.31 67.04 71.53
C LEU A 235 -102.30 65.92 71.84
N PHE A 236 -101.87 64.66 71.83
CA PHE A 236 -102.70 63.52 72.20
C PHE A 236 -102.95 63.47 73.71
N GLU A 237 -101.92 63.72 74.52
CA GLU A 237 -102.02 63.85 75.98
C GLU A 237 -102.95 65.01 76.39
N GLU A 238 -102.98 66.10 75.61
CA GLU A 238 -103.90 67.23 75.76
C GLU A 238 -105.31 66.99 75.17
N GLY A 239 -105.55 65.85 74.50
CA GLY A 239 -106.85 65.49 73.90
C GLY A 239 -107.18 66.20 72.57
N ALA A 240 -106.23 66.90 71.96
CA ALA A 240 -106.41 67.71 70.75
C ALA A 240 -106.36 66.91 69.43
N ILE A 241 -105.91 65.65 69.45
CA ILE A 241 -105.84 64.75 68.28
C ILE A 241 -106.39 63.36 68.59
N SER A 242 -106.73 62.58 67.54
CA SER A 242 -107.24 61.21 67.72
C SER A 242 -106.13 60.18 67.94
N LYS A 243 -106.47 59.05 68.58
CA LYS A 243 -105.55 57.91 68.76
C LYS A 243 -104.98 57.40 67.42
N GLN A 244 -105.80 57.36 66.37
CA GLN A 244 -105.35 57.00 65.02
C GLN A 244 -104.29 57.96 64.47
N GLN A 245 -104.42 59.26 64.71
CA GLN A 245 -103.44 60.26 64.26
C GLN A 245 -102.10 60.11 65.01
N PHE A 246 -102.16 59.87 66.32
CA PHE A 246 -100.97 59.57 67.11
C PHE A 246 -100.28 58.27 66.63
N ASP A 247 -101.03 57.18 66.46
CA ASP A 247 -100.50 55.89 66.02
C ASP A 247 -99.88 55.96 64.61
N LEU A 248 -100.44 56.77 63.70
CA LEU A 248 -99.82 57.04 62.39
C LEU A 248 -98.47 57.76 62.52
N SER A 249 -98.33 58.70 63.46
CA SER A 249 -97.05 59.39 63.71
C SER A 249 -96.01 58.47 64.33
N GLN A 250 -96.42 57.56 65.21
CA GLN A 250 -95.56 56.52 65.78
C GLN A 250 -95.06 55.59 64.67
N LEU A 251 -95.96 55.12 63.80
CA LEU A 251 -95.58 54.29 62.65
C LEU A 251 -94.58 55.00 61.73
N GLN A 252 -94.79 56.29 61.45
CA GLN A 252 -93.85 57.08 60.63
C GLN A 252 -92.48 57.24 61.29
N PHE A 253 -92.42 57.42 62.60
CA PHE A 253 -91.18 57.43 63.37
C PHE A 253 -90.46 56.08 63.29
N ASP A 254 -91.16 54.97 63.52
CA ASP A 254 -90.59 53.62 63.50
C ASP A 254 -90.00 53.30 62.11
N VAL A 255 -90.71 53.66 61.04
CA VAL A 255 -90.22 53.52 59.65
C VAL A 255 -88.97 54.36 59.41
N ALA A 256 -88.97 55.63 59.82
CA ALA A 256 -87.82 56.52 59.64
C ALA A 256 -86.61 56.06 60.46
N GLN A 257 -86.83 55.51 61.66
CA GLN A 257 -85.78 54.93 62.49
C GLN A 257 -85.16 53.69 61.84
N ALA A 258 -86.00 52.79 61.31
CA ALA A 258 -85.52 51.62 60.59
C ALA A 258 -84.71 52.00 59.34
N GLN A 259 -85.14 53.04 58.60
CA GLN A 259 -84.42 53.55 57.43
C GLN A 259 -83.07 54.18 57.81
N TYR A 260 -83.02 54.97 58.87
CA TYR A 260 -81.78 55.55 59.39
C TYR A 260 -80.78 54.47 59.83
N ASN A 261 -81.24 53.50 60.62
CA ASN A 261 -80.41 52.40 61.10
C ASN A 261 -79.86 51.56 59.93
N SER A 262 -80.70 51.31 58.91
CA SER A 262 -80.28 50.61 57.69
C SER A 262 -79.18 51.38 56.95
N ALA A 263 -79.35 52.69 56.74
CA ALA A 263 -78.34 53.52 56.08
C ALA A 263 -77.04 53.62 56.89
N GLN A 264 -77.13 53.65 58.23
CA GLN A 264 -75.97 53.63 59.11
C GLN A 264 -75.19 52.31 59.01
N GLN A 265 -75.87 51.17 59.02
CA GLN A 265 -75.24 49.85 58.85
C GLN A 265 -74.57 49.73 57.48
N GLN A 266 -75.20 50.25 56.43
CA GLN A 266 -74.62 50.23 55.09
C GLN A 266 -73.36 51.08 54.98
N LEU A 267 -73.33 52.26 55.60
CA LEU A 267 -72.12 53.09 55.69
C LEU A 267 -71.01 52.38 56.48
N SER A 268 -71.36 51.71 57.58
CA SER A 268 -70.39 50.95 58.39
C SER A 268 -69.72 49.85 57.58
N LEU A 269 -70.51 49.04 56.86
CA LEU A 269 -70.01 47.98 55.97
C LEU A 269 -69.07 48.51 54.87
N ILE A 270 -69.42 49.65 54.25
CA ILE A 270 -68.60 50.27 53.21
C ILE A 270 -67.28 50.80 53.78
N LYS A 271 -67.30 51.39 54.99
CA LYS A 271 -66.09 51.89 55.68
C LYS A 271 -65.20 50.77 56.19
N GLU A 272 -65.78 49.66 56.64
CA GLU A 272 -65.06 48.46 57.05
C GLU A 272 -64.33 47.81 55.86
N GLY A 273 -64.97 47.82 54.68
CA GLY A 273 -64.36 47.38 53.44
C GLY A 273 -64.09 45.87 53.41
N VAL A 274 -62.97 45.46 52.83
CA VAL A 274 -62.57 44.05 52.77
C VAL A 274 -62.12 43.57 54.16
N ARG A 275 -62.64 42.43 54.60
CA ARG A 275 -62.35 41.82 55.91
C ARG A 275 -60.87 41.47 56.06
N ALA A 276 -60.39 41.38 57.30
CA ALA A 276 -59.00 41.04 57.58
C ALA A 276 -58.64 39.64 57.04
N GLU A 277 -59.54 38.67 57.22
CA GLU A 277 -59.38 37.29 56.77
C GLU A 277 -59.25 37.19 55.24
N ASP A 278 -59.99 38.01 54.50
CA ASP A 278 -59.90 38.07 53.03
C ASP A 278 -58.58 38.69 52.58
N LYS A 279 -58.07 39.71 53.31
CA LYS A 279 -56.74 40.29 53.04
C LYS A 279 -55.62 39.30 53.33
N ASP A 280 -55.72 38.55 54.43
CA ASP A 280 -54.76 37.50 54.78
C ASP A 280 -54.78 36.38 53.73
N ALA A 281 -55.95 35.99 53.22
CA ALA A 281 -56.06 35.04 52.12
C ALA A 281 -55.39 35.55 50.83
N LEU A 282 -55.53 36.84 50.50
CA LEU A 282 -54.83 37.45 49.37
C LEU A 282 -53.32 37.55 49.61
N GLN A 283 -52.88 37.81 50.84
CA GLN A 283 -51.46 37.80 51.19
C GLN A 283 -50.87 36.39 51.03
N ALA A 284 -51.58 35.35 51.47
CA ALA A 284 -51.15 33.97 51.27
C ALA A 284 -51.02 33.62 49.77
N GLN A 285 -51.88 34.18 48.89
CA GLN A 285 -51.72 34.06 47.44
C GLN A 285 -50.45 34.74 46.92
N VAL A 286 -50.09 35.91 47.45
CA VAL A 286 -48.82 36.60 47.14
C VAL A 286 -47.64 35.75 47.57
N ASP A 287 -47.66 35.21 48.78
CA ASP A 287 -46.59 34.39 49.34
C ASP A 287 -46.40 33.08 48.54
N GLN A 288 -47.51 32.47 48.13
CA GLN A 288 -47.52 31.31 47.23
C GLN A 288 -46.88 31.65 45.88
N ALA A 289 -47.30 32.75 45.24
CA ALA A 289 -46.75 33.17 43.95
C ALA A 289 -45.25 33.54 44.06
N ASN A 290 -44.84 34.13 45.17
CA ASN A 290 -43.44 34.45 45.44
C ASN A 290 -42.58 33.18 45.63
N SER A 291 -43.13 32.17 46.30
CA SER A 291 -42.48 30.86 46.45
C SER A 291 -42.30 30.17 45.10
N LEU A 292 -43.31 30.23 44.22
CA LEU A 292 -43.21 29.74 42.84
C LEU A 292 -42.14 30.49 42.03
N LEU A 293 -42.05 31.81 42.19
CA LEU A 293 -40.99 32.61 41.57
C LEU A 293 -39.60 32.20 42.06
N GLN A 294 -39.45 31.95 43.36
CA GLN A 294 -38.18 31.48 43.91
C GLN A 294 -37.78 30.10 43.37
N LEU A 295 -38.74 29.18 43.21
CA LEU A 295 -38.52 27.89 42.56
C LEU A 295 -38.13 28.03 41.08
N ALA A 296 -38.76 28.94 40.34
CA ALA A 296 -38.38 29.21 38.95
C ALA A 296 -36.96 29.80 38.84
N ARG A 297 -36.58 30.69 39.76
CA ARG A 297 -35.22 31.26 39.83
C ARG A 297 -34.18 30.24 40.25
N SER A 298 -34.51 29.29 41.13
CA SER A 298 -33.58 28.21 41.47
C SER A 298 -33.33 27.27 40.29
N ALA A 299 -34.34 27.02 39.45
CA ALA A 299 -34.16 26.31 38.17
C ALA A 299 -33.21 27.06 37.21
N GLN A 300 -33.19 28.40 37.24
CA GLN A 300 -32.22 29.20 36.47
C GLN A 300 -30.78 29.01 36.99
N ILE A 301 -30.58 28.88 38.31
CA ILE A 301 -29.25 28.61 38.90
C ILE A 301 -28.72 27.26 38.43
N GLN A 302 -29.57 26.26 38.24
CA GLN A 302 -29.17 24.95 37.69
C GLN A 302 -28.55 25.05 36.29
N ASN A 303 -28.79 26.13 35.53
CA ASN A 303 -28.14 26.35 34.24
C ASN A 303 -26.62 26.50 34.37
N SER A 304 -26.12 27.02 35.49
CA SER A 304 -24.67 27.08 35.77
C SER A 304 -24.02 25.69 35.85
N ILE A 305 -24.78 24.66 36.25
CA ILE A 305 -24.30 23.28 36.27
C ILE A 305 -24.09 22.78 34.84
N ARG A 306 -25.04 23.08 33.93
CA ARG A 306 -24.92 22.72 32.51
C ARG A 306 -23.83 23.49 31.77
N GLU A 307 -23.46 24.68 32.24
CA GLU A 307 -22.29 25.38 31.72
C GLU A 307 -20.99 24.57 31.90
N ASN A 308 -20.88 23.80 32.99
CA ASN A 308 -19.75 22.88 33.19
C ASN A 308 -19.75 21.72 32.18
N ASP A 309 -20.92 21.26 31.72
CA ASP A 309 -21.02 20.23 30.68
C ASP A 309 -20.47 20.75 29.35
N ILE A 310 -20.76 22.02 29.01
CA ILE A 310 -20.19 22.69 27.83
C ILE A 310 -18.66 22.78 27.95
N GLN A 311 -18.13 23.15 29.12
CA GLN A 311 -16.68 23.20 29.34
C GLN A 311 -16.05 21.81 29.19
N THR A 312 -16.67 20.78 29.76
CA THR A 312 -16.20 19.39 29.65
C THR A 312 -16.18 18.93 28.19
N ALA A 313 -17.25 19.22 27.43
CA ALA A 313 -17.31 18.93 26.01
C ALA A 313 -16.26 19.70 25.20
N ARG A 314 -16.01 20.98 25.55
CA ARG A 314 -14.96 21.81 24.93
C ARG A 314 -13.57 21.22 25.18
N PHE A 315 -13.30 20.73 26.39
CA PHE A 315 -12.04 20.05 26.69
C PHE A 315 -11.88 18.76 25.88
N ALA A 316 -12.97 18.01 25.68
CA ALA A 316 -12.94 16.81 24.82
C ALA A 316 -12.63 17.15 23.36
N VAL A 317 -13.17 18.25 22.81
CA VAL A 317 -12.81 18.75 21.47
C VAL A 317 -11.31 19.05 21.40
N LYS A 318 -10.79 19.83 22.35
CA LYS A 318 -9.37 20.20 22.38
C LYS A 318 -8.44 18.97 22.48
N GLN A 319 -8.86 17.95 23.22
CA GLN A 319 -8.14 16.68 23.30
C GLN A 319 -8.12 15.96 21.95
N ALA A 320 -9.27 15.90 21.26
CA ALA A 320 -9.38 15.27 19.95
C ALA A 320 -8.58 16.04 18.87
N GLU A 321 -8.58 17.37 18.90
CA GLU A 321 -7.74 18.21 18.04
C GLU A 321 -6.25 17.91 18.23
N SER A 322 -5.82 17.75 19.49
CA SER A 322 -4.43 17.42 19.82
C SER A 322 -4.06 16.02 19.30
N ALA A 323 -4.96 15.04 19.44
CA ALA A 323 -4.77 13.70 18.89
C ALA A 323 -4.68 13.70 17.35
N LEU A 324 -5.53 14.48 16.68
CA LEU A 324 -5.47 14.67 15.23
C LEU A 324 -4.16 15.34 14.79
N SER A 325 -3.71 16.35 15.51
CA SER A 325 -2.43 17.00 15.25
C SER A 325 -1.26 16.02 15.37
N LEU A 326 -1.27 15.16 16.39
CA LEU A 326 -0.27 14.09 16.55
C LEU A 326 -0.32 13.07 15.41
N ALA A 327 -1.51 12.62 15.00
CA ALA A 327 -1.67 11.69 13.87
C ALA A 327 -1.11 12.30 12.57
N LYS A 328 -1.39 13.59 12.31
CA LYS A 328 -0.84 14.34 11.17
C LYS A 328 0.68 14.52 11.27
N ALA A 329 1.22 14.74 12.47
CA ALA A 329 2.67 14.82 12.67
C ALA A 329 3.37 13.48 12.38
N ASN A 330 2.77 12.36 12.79
CA ASN A 330 3.28 11.01 12.47
C ASN A 330 3.27 10.74 10.95
N ALA A 331 2.28 11.28 10.22
CA ALA A 331 2.24 11.17 8.76
C ALA A 331 3.44 11.84 8.08
N LEU A 332 3.90 12.99 8.61
CA LEU A 332 5.08 13.68 8.09
C LEU A 332 6.36 12.85 8.26
N GLN A 333 6.45 12.06 9.35
CA GLN A 333 7.57 11.13 9.55
C GLN A 333 7.55 9.95 8.56
N GLY A 334 6.37 9.57 8.03
CA GLY A 334 6.25 8.54 7.00
C GLY A 334 7.03 8.85 5.72
N ASN A 335 7.28 10.14 5.42
CA ASN A 335 8.08 10.55 4.26
C ASN A 335 9.52 10.00 4.27
N LEU A 336 10.10 9.73 5.44
CA LEU A 336 11.45 9.15 5.57
C LEU A 336 11.56 7.78 4.90
N ARG A 337 10.47 7.00 4.82
CA ARG A 337 10.49 5.67 4.17
C ARG A 337 10.39 5.70 2.66
N ARG A 338 10.05 6.86 2.09
CA ARG A 338 10.13 7.03 0.63
C ARG A 338 11.60 6.90 0.16
N GLU A 339 12.56 7.25 1.02
CA GLU A 339 13.99 7.05 0.77
C GLU A 339 14.36 5.56 0.71
N ASP A 340 13.71 4.69 1.49
CA ASP A 340 13.94 3.23 1.44
C ASP A 340 13.54 2.64 0.07
N ILE A 341 12.42 3.11 -0.50
CA ILE A 341 11.99 2.72 -1.86
C ILE A 341 13.03 3.21 -2.88
N THR A 342 13.45 4.47 -2.80
CA THR A 342 14.46 5.02 -3.71
C THR A 342 15.79 4.26 -3.63
N SER A 343 16.21 3.89 -2.42
CA SER A 343 17.40 3.07 -2.19
C SER A 343 17.25 1.67 -2.79
N ALA A 344 16.10 1.02 -2.58
CA ALA A 344 15.82 -0.29 -3.17
C ALA A 344 15.74 -0.25 -4.72
N GLN A 345 15.18 0.84 -5.29
CA GLN A 345 15.18 1.09 -6.73
C GLN A 345 16.60 1.22 -7.28
N ALA A 346 17.47 1.98 -6.60
CA ALA A 346 18.88 2.10 -6.97
C ALA A 346 19.59 0.74 -6.95
N GLY A 347 19.29 -0.11 -5.94
CA GLY A 347 19.81 -1.48 -5.87
C GLY A 347 19.36 -2.37 -7.03
N VAL A 348 18.09 -2.27 -7.46
CA VAL A 348 17.60 -2.97 -8.66
C VAL A 348 18.34 -2.50 -9.90
N GLN A 349 18.54 -1.19 -10.05
CA GLN A 349 19.24 -0.63 -11.20
C GLN A 349 20.70 -1.12 -11.25
N GLN A 350 21.39 -1.13 -10.12
CA GLN A 350 22.75 -1.64 -10.01
C GLN A 350 22.84 -3.13 -10.39
N ALA A 351 21.90 -3.95 -9.91
CA ALA A 351 21.85 -5.37 -10.24
C ALA A 351 21.60 -5.61 -11.74
N LYS A 352 20.73 -4.79 -12.36
CA LYS A 352 20.48 -4.84 -13.80
C LYS A 352 21.72 -4.47 -14.62
N SER A 353 22.42 -3.40 -14.25
CA SER A 353 23.67 -3.02 -14.91
C SER A 353 24.76 -4.10 -14.77
N ALA A 354 24.82 -4.81 -13.63
CA ALA A 354 25.72 -5.95 -13.46
C ALA A 354 25.35 -7.14 -14.36
N LEU A 355 24.05 -7.39 -14.58
CA LEU A 355 23.58 -8.40 -15.53
C LEU A 355 23.94 -8.04 -16.96
N GLU A 356 23.73 -6.78 -17.37
CA GLU A 356 24.13 -6.30 -18.71
C GLU A 356 25.63 -6.48 -18.96
N LEU A 357 26.47 -6.19 -17.96
CA LEU A 357 27.92 -6.43 -18.05
C LEU A 357 28.26 -7.92 -18.18
N ALA A 358 27.58 -8.80 -17.44
CA ALA A 358 27.79 -10.25 -17.53
C ALA A 358 27.33 -10.82 -18.88
N GLU A 359 26.23 -10.31 -19.43
CA GLU A 359 25.73 -10.66 -20.76
C GLU A 359 26.67 -10.18 -21.87
N ALA A 360 27.24 -8.97 -21.74
CA ALA A 360 28.28 -8.49 -22.65
C ALA A 360 29.53 -9.38 -22.65
N GLY A 361 29.92 -9.95 -21.50
CA GLY A 361 31.00 -10.94 -21.40
C GLY A 361 30.72 -12.25 -22.17
N SER A 362 29.44 -12.63 -22.32
CA SER A 362 29.05 -13.78 -23.15
C SER A 362 29.27 -13.54 -24.63
N ILE A 363 29.00 -12.33 -25.12
CA ILE A 363 29.28 -11.95 -26.51
C ILE A 363 30.79 -12.06 -26.79
N GLN A 364 31.62 -11.63 -25.84
CA GLN A 364 33.07 -11.74 -25.97
C GLN A 364 33.56 -13.21 -25.97
N THR A 365 32.89 -14.08 -25.21
CA THR A 365 33.17 -15.52 -25.18
C THR A 365 32.76 -16.20 -26.50
N GLU A 366 31.64 -15.79 -27.09
CA GLU A 366 31.15 -16.30 -28.39
C GLU A 366 32.09 -15.92 -29.54
N ILE A 367 32.66 -14.70 -29.52
CA ILE A 367 33.72 -14.29 -30.45
C ILE A 367 34.98 -15.15 -30.27
N GLN A 368 35.35 -15.49 -29.01
CA GLN A 368 36.48 -16.35 -28.72
C GLN A 368 36.27 -17.78 -29.26
N ASP A 369 35.07 -18.33 -29.10
CA ASP A 369 34.70 -19.65 -29.64
C ASP A 369 34.77 -19.69 -31.18
N GLN A 370 34.32 -18.63 -31.86
CA GLN A 370 34.46 -18.50 -33.32
C GLN A 370 35.93 -18.47 -33.75
N ASN A 371 36.81 -17.81 -32.99
CA ASN A 371 38.24 -17.80 -33.27
C ASN A 371 38.88 -19.18 -33.06
N VAL A 372 38.42 -19.98 -32.09
CA VAL A 372 38.87 -21.36 -31.88
C VAL A 372 38.41 -22.27 -33.04
N LEU A 373 37.17 -22.09 -33.53
CA LEU A 373 36.66 -22.80 -34.72
C LEU A 373 37.45 -22.44 -35.99
N LEU A 374 37.80 -21.17 -36.17
CA LEU A 374 38.65 -20.71 -37.28
C LEU A 374 40.06 -21.32 -37.19
N ALA A 375 40.62 -21.48 -35.99
CA ALA A 375 41.91 -22.14 -35.78
C ALA A 375 41.84 -23.66 -36.03
N GLU A 376 40.71 -24.31 -35.74
CA GLU A 376 40.47 -25.71 -36.07
C GLU A 376 40.40 -25.96 -37.58
N ALA A 377 39.94 -24.99 -38.37
CA ALA A 377 39.96 -25.08 -39.83
C ALA A 377 41.35 -24.90 -40.47
N GLN A 378 42.37 -24.50 -39.68
CA GLN A 378 43.74 -24.25 -40.13
C GLN A 378 44.74 -25.36 -39.75
N VAL A 379 44.35 -26.27 -38.86
CA VAL A 379 45.11 -27.46 -38.43
C VAL A 379 44.62 -28.66 -39.23
#